data_AF-A0A7G8G3W2-F1
#
_entry.id   AF-A0A7G8G3W2-F1
#
_cell.length_a   1.000
_cell.length_b   1.000
_cell.length_c   1.000
_cell.angle_alpha   90.00
_cell.angle_beta   90.00
_cell.angle_gamma   90.00
#
_symmetry.space_group_name_H-M   'P 1'
#
loop_
_entity.id
_entity.type
_entity.pdbx_description
1 polymer ?
#
loop_
_entity_poly.entity_id
_entity_poly.type
_entity_poly.pdbx_seq_one_letter_code
_entity_poly.pdbx_strand_id
1 'polypeptide(L)'
;MAISMRLITPSQLSLFSISPVIGAWWEELEARKLFEGSKPAVSELDQQLFADGLRHEHVLLEKLEKEGHRIARLPGKQTEADYAATREAMAQGVEFIHQASLCNAEMRGSAGDKGFREQLAPLKSPHP
;
A
#
# COMPACT_ATOMS: atom_id res chain seq x y z
N MET A 1 28.83 8.04 -11.19
CA MET A 1 27.34 7.97 -11.21
C MET A 1 26.89 7.65 -9.81
N ALA A 2 26.13 8.55 -9.16
CA ALA A 2 25.54 8.23 -7.87
C ALA A 2 24.48 7.16 -8.10
N ILE A 3 24.67 5.97 -7.51
CA ILE A 3 23.59 4.98 -7.41
C ILE A 3 22.56 5.63 -6.49
N SER A 4 21.50 6.18 -7.06
CA SER A 4 20.34 6.57 -6.28
C SER A 4 19.76 5.28 -5.69
N MET A 5 20.00 5.05 -4.40
CA MET A 5 19.42 3.91 -3.69
C MET A 5 17.93 4.16 -3.57
N ARG A 6 17.16 3.62 -4.53
CA ARG A 6 15.70 3.62 -4.46
C ARG A 6 15.28 2.84 -3.22
N LEU A 7 14.57 3.51 -2.31
CA LEU A 7 13.97 2.88 -1.14
C LEU A 7 12.87 1.92 -1.59
N ILE A 8 12.93 0.67 -1.11
CA ILE A 8 11.91 -0.35 -1.41
C ILE A 8 10.77 -0.19 -0.42
N THR A 9 9.53 -0.17 -0.93
CA THR A 9 8.36 -0.14 -0.06
C THR A 9 8.07 -1.53 0.52
N PRO A 10 7.49 -1.62 1.73
CA PRO A 10 6.96 -2.88 2.26
C PRO A 10 6.01 -3.57 1.27
N SER A 11 5.18 -2.82 0.53
CA SER A 11 4.31 -3.38 -0.51
C SER A 11 5.11 -4.00 -1.66
N GLN A 12 6.21 -3.37 -2.09
CA GLN A 12 7.10 -3.95 -3.10
C GLN A 12 7.77 -5.23 -2.57
N LEU A 13 8.26 -5.22 -1.33
CA LEU A 13 8.87 -6.40 -0.70
C LEU A 13 7.86 -7.56 -0.59
N SER A 14 6.63 -7.26 -0.16
CA SER A 14 5.53 -8.23 -0.13
C SER A 14 5.22 -8.78 -1.51
N LEU A 15 5.20 -7.93 -2.56
CA LEU A 15 4.98 -8.36 -3.93
C LEU A 15 6.06 -9.33 -4.42
N PHE A 16 7.33 -9.04 -4.12
CA PHE A 16 8.44 -9.97 -4.38
C PHE A 16 8.27 -11.30 -3.64
N SER A 17 7.62 -11.31 -2.48
CA SER A 17 7.41 -12.53 -1.70
C SER A 17 6.25 -13.38 -2.23
N ILE A 18 5.14 -12.75 -2.65
CA ILE A 18 3.92 -13.45 -3.10
C ILE A 18 3.93 -13.77 -4.60
N SER A 19 4.61 -12.96 -5.42
CA SER A 19 4.67 -13.11 -6.87
C SER A 19 6.06 -12.71 -7.38
N PRO A 20 7.11 -13.46 -7.00
CA PRO A 20 8.49 -13.12 -7.31
C PRO A 20 8.80 -13.07 -8.81
N VAL A 21 8.05 -13.83 -9.63
CA VAL A 21 8.39 -14.05 -11.04
C VAL A 21 7.61 -13.13 -11.98
N ILE A 22 6.31 -12.93 -11.76
CA ILE A 22 5.45 -12.20 -12.71
C ILE A 22 5.12 -10.81 -12.15
N GLY A 23 4.47 -10.73 -10.99
CA GLY A 23 4.00 -9.45 -10.45
C GLY A 23 5.15 -8.51 -10.10
N ALA A 24 6.15 -9.02 -9.38
CA ALA A 24 7.27 -8.20 -8.92
C ALA A 24 8.17 -7.71 -10.08
N TRP A 25 8.43 -8.57 -11.07
CA TRP A 25 9.21 -8.20 -12.25
C TRP A 25 8.47 -7.24 -13.16
N TRP A 26 7.16 -7.37 -13.32
CA TRP A 26 6.39 -6.44 -14.14
C TRP A 26 6.42 -5.02 -13.57
N GLU A 27 6.18 -4.87 -12.27
CA GLU A 27 6.25 -3.57 -11.58
C GLU A 27 7.67 -2.99 -11.61
N GLU A 28 8.70 -3.83 -11.55
CA GLU A 28 10.09 -3.36 -11.62
C GLU A 28 10.50 -2.96 -13.05
N LEU A 29 10.04 -3.69 -14.07
CA LEU A 29 10.26 -3.31 -15.46
C LEU A 29 9.52 -2.01 -15.81
N GLU A 30 8.28 -1.84 -15.34
CA GLU A 30 7.51 -0.60 -15.49
C GLU A 30 8.22 0.58 -14.81
N ALA A 31 8.65 0.41 -13.55
CA ALA A 31 9.33 1.47 -12.81
C ALA A 31 10.69 1.87 -13.41
N ARG A 32 11.38 0.93 -14.08
CA ARG A 32 12.62 1.20 -14.83
C ARG A 32 12.38 1.68 -16.27
N LYS A 33 11.12 1.74 -16.72
CA LYS A 33 10.74 2.05 -18.11
C LYS A 33 11.41 1.10 -19.12
N LEU A 34 11.57 -0.16 -18.74
CA LEU A 34 12.19 -1.22 -19.55
C LEU A 34 11.15 -2.13 -20.22
N PHE A 35 9.86 -1.85 -20.04
CA PHE A 35 8.76 -2.60 -20.63
C PHE A 35 7.86 -1.65 -21.43
N GLU A 36 7.67 -1.99 -22.71
CA GLU A 36 6.85 -1.21 -23.64
C GLU A 36 5.41 -1.73 -23.74
N GLY A 37 5.11 -2.89 -23.13
CA GLY A 37 3.76 -3.42 -23.07
C GLY A 37 2.89 -2.68 -22.04
N SER A 38 1.60 -2.59 -22.30
CA SER A 38 0.64 -2.05 -21.32
C SER A 38 0.21 -3.13 -20.33
N LYS A 39 0.07 -2.76 -19.05
CA LYS A 39 -0.63 -3.59 -18.05
C LYS A 39 -2.05 -3.89 -18.57
N PRO A 40 -2.56 -5.13 -18.43
CA PRO A 40 -3.93 -5.45 -18.81
C PRO A 40 -4.92 -4.50 -18.14
N ALA A 41 -6.00 -4.17 -18.84
CA ALA A 41 -7.08 -3.40 -18.24
C ALA A 41 -7.67 -4.19 -17.07
N VAL A 42 -8.01 -3.47 -16.01
CA VAL A 42 -8.65 -4.02 -14.81
C VAL A 42 -10.00 -4.62 -15.21
N SER A 43 -10.19 -5.91 -14.94
CA SER A 43 -11.44 -6.60 -15.24
C SER A 43 -12.54 -6.27 -14.22
N GLU A 44 -13.80 -6.60 -14.53
CA GLU A 44 -14.90 -6.52 -13.55
C GLU A 44 -14.63 -7.39 -12.32
N LEU A 45 -13.99 -8.56 -12.51
CA LEU A 45 -13.60 -9.43 -11.41
C LEU A 45 -12.57 -8.76 -10.50
N ASP A 46 -11.57 -8.08 -11.07
CA ASP A 46 -10.56 -7.36 -10.27
C ASP A 46 -11.19 -6.21 -9.46
N GLN A 47 -12.15 -5.50 -10.05
CA GLN A 47 -12.92 -4.46 -9.35
C GLN A 47 -13.74 -5.05 -8.19
N GLN A 48 -14.39 -6.19 -8.43
CA GLN A 48 -15.17 -6.88 -7.42
C GLN A 48 -14.29 -7.39 -6.27
N LEU A 49 -13.17 -8.05 -6.59
CA LEU A 49 -12.21 -8.54 -5.60
C LEU A 49 -11.67 -7.39 -4.74
N PHE A 50 -11.40 -6.24 -5.34
CA PHE A 50 -10.98 -5.05 -4.59
C PHE A 50 -12.10 -4.53 -3.67
N ALA A 51 -13.33 -4.42 -4.16
CA ALA A 51 -14.47 -4.01 -3.36
C ALA A 51 -14.74 -4.97 -2.19
N ASP A 52 -14.57 -6.27 -2.41
CA ASP A 52 -14.69 -7.31 -1.38
C ASP A 52 -13.56 -7.22 -0.35
N GLY A 53 -12.33 -6.92 -0.78
CA GLY A 53 -11.19 -6.65 0.11
C GLY A 53 -11.45 -5.47 1.07
N LEU A 54 -11.90 -4.34 0.54
CA LEU A 54 -12.28 -3.17 1.35
C LEU A 54 -13.40 -3.49 2.34
N ARG A 55 -14.40 -4.27 1.91
CA ARG A 55 -15.50 -4.69 2.78
C ARG A 55 -14.99 -5.59 3.89
N HIS A 56 -14.09 -6.53 3.57
CA HIS A 56 -13.51 -7.43 4.54
C HIS A 56 -12.68 -6.67 5.60
N GLU A 57 -11.86 -5.70 5.19
CA GLU A 57 -11.11 -4.84 6.10
C GLU A 57 -12.05 -4.07 7.04
N HIS A 58 -13.16 -3.53 6.51
CA HIS A 58 -14.15 -2.82 7.33
C HIS A 58 -14.79 -3.72 8.40
N VAL A 59 -15.24 -4.92 8.00
CA VAL A 59 -15.83 -5.90 8.92
C VAL A 59 -14.83 -6.32 10.01
N LEU A 60 -13.55 -6.49 9.65
CA LEU A 60 -12.51 -6.81 10.62
C LEU A 60 -12.33 -5.70 11.66
N LEU A 61 -12.26 -4.43 11.22
CA LEU A 61 -12.10 -3.30 12.15
C LEU A 61 -13.30 -3.15 13.09
N GLU A 62 -14.52 -3.30 12.57
CA GLU A 62 -15.73 -3.30 13.41
C GLU A 62 -15.74 -4.43 14.43
N LYS A 63 -15.28 -5.63 14.03
CA LYS A 63 -15.18 -6.77 14.93
C LYS A 63 -14.19 -6.47 16.07
N LEU A 64 -13.00 -5.97 15.73
CA LEU A 64 -11.98 -5.62 16.72
C LEU A 64 -12.46 -4.53 17.69
N GLU A 65 -13.20 -3.52 17.20
CA GLU A 65 -13.81 -2.50 18.06
C GLU A 65 -14.88 -3.08 18.99
N LYS A 66 -15.73 -4.00 18.49
CA LYS A 66 -16.73 -4.70 19.31
C LYS A 66 -16.10 -5.60 20.37
N GLU A 67 -14.91 -6.15 20.10
CA GLU A 67 -14.12 -6.93 21.05
C GLU A 67 -13.39 -6.04 22.09
N GLY A 68 -13.49 -4.71 21.96
CA GLY A 68 -12.92 -3.75 22.91
C GLY A 68 -11.47 -3.38 22.64
N HIS A 69 -10.91 -3.79 21.50
CA HIS A 69 -9.53 -3.47 21.13
C HIS A 69 -9.36 -2.00 20.76
N ARG A 70 -8.21 -1.42 21.14
CA ARG A 70 -7.86 -0.04 20.78
C ARG A 70 -7.25 0.02 19.38
N ILE A 71 -7.92 0.73 18.47
CA ILE A 71 -7.50 0.88 17.07
C ILE A 71 -7.18 2.34 16.75
N ALA A 72 -5.97 2.60 16.24
CA ALA A 72 -5.65 3.88 15.62
C ALA A 72 -5.99 3.82 14.12
N ARG A 73 -6.94 4.65 13.67
CA ARG A 73 -7.35 4.74 12.26
C ARG A 73 -6.61 5.89 11.58
N LEU A 74 -5.57 5.59 10.83
CA LEU A 74 -4.74 6.58 10.14
C LEU A 74 -5.12 6.69 8.66
N PRO A 75 -4.76 7.79 7.97
CA PRO A 75 -5.09 7.96 6.56
C PRO A 75 -4.06 7.28 5.63
N GLY A 76 -2.89 6.88 6.14
CA GLY A 76 -1.87 6.14 5.40
C GLY A 76 -1.27 6.85 4.18
N LYS A 77 -1.26 8.19 4.11
CA LYS A 77 -0.83 8.93 2.90
C LYS A 77 0.70 9.08 2.79
N GLN A 78 1.46 8.49 3.71
CA GLN A 78 2.93 8.55 3.72
C GLN A 78 3.48 9.98 3.76
N THR A 79 2.77 10.87 4.47
CA THR A 79 3.23 12.22 4.81
C THR A 79 3.99 12.23 6.13
N GLU A 80 4.77 13.28 6.41
CA GLU A 80 5.44 13.43 7.72
C GLU A 80 4.47 13.39 8.90
N ALA A 81 3.26 13.95 8.72
CA ALA A 81 2.19 13.87 9.71
C ALA A 81 1.74 12.42 9.95
N ASP A 82 1.64 11.60 8.90
CA ASP A 82 1.24 10.20 9.03
C ASP A 82 2.31 9.36 9.71
N TYR A 83 3.59 9.62 9.42
CA TYR A 83 4.70 8.96 10.12
C TYR A 83 4.72 9.31 11.61
N ALA A 84 4.52 10.59 11.93
CA ALA A 84 4.42 11.03 13.33
C ALA A 84 3.24 10.37 14.04
N ALA A 85 2.05 10.37 13.43
CA ALA A 85 0.86 9.73 14.00
C ALA A 85 1.03 8.22 14.19
N THR A 86 1.72 7.55 13.26
CA THR A 86 2.02 6.11 13.38
C THR A 86 2.96 5.84 14.55
N ARG A 87 4.04 6.63 14.70
CA ARG A 87 4.98 6.49 15.84
C ARG A 87 4.29 6.77 17.17
N GLU A 88 3.42 7.78 17.21
CA GLU A 88 2.66 8.13 18.40
C GLU A 88 1.71 7.00 18.81
N ALA A 89 0.96 6.43 17.87
CA ALA A 89 0.08 5.30 18.12
C ALA A 89 0.85 4.09 18.69
N MET A 90 2.03 3.78 18.13
CA MET A 90 2.92 2.73 18.66
C MET A 90 3.40 3.06 20.09
N ALA A 91 3.80 4.31 20.36
CA ALA A 91 4.24 4.74 21.68
C ALA A 91 3.13 4.69 22.75
N GLN A 92 1.88 4.93 22.36
CA GLN A 92 0.69 4.79 23.21
C GLN A 92 0.29 3.32 23.43
N GLY A 93 0.93 2.37 22.75
CA GLY A 93 0.65 0.95 22.85
C GLY A 93 -0.76 0.58 22.36
N VAL A 94 -1.26 1.25 21.31
CA VAL A 94 -2.50 0.82 20.66
C VAL A 94 -2.29 -0.58 20.08
N GLU A 95 -3.33 -1.42 20.13
CA GLU A 95 -3.22 -2.82 19.75
C GLU A 95 -3.20 -2.99 18.23
N PHE A 96 -3.94 -2.14 17.52
CA PHE A 96 -4.03 -2.17 16.07
C PHE A 96 -3.85 -0.77 15.47
N ILE A 97 -3.11 -0.68 14.36
CA ILE A 97 -2.97 0.55 13.58
C ILE A 97 -3.44 0.26 12.16
N HIS A 98 -4.60 0.81 11.79
CA HIS A 98 -5.12 0.73 10.44
C HIS A 98 -4.45 1.80 9.58
N GLN A 99 -3.87 1.37 8.44
CA GLN A 99 -3.17 2.22 7.47
C GLN A 99 -1.93 2.94 8.07
N ALA A 100 -1.13 2.20 8.83
CA ALA A 100 0.13 2.69 9.39
C ALA A 100 1.05 3.21 8.27
N SER A 101 1.76 4.31 8.51
CA SER A 101 2.78 4.83 7.60
C SER A 101 4.16 4.64 8.20
N LEU A 102 5.05 3.98 7.45
CA LEU A 102 6.39 3.60 7.87
C LEU A 102 7.42 4.29 6.99
N CYS A 103 8.45 4.87 7.59
CA CYS A 103 9.58 5.46 6.87
C CYS A 103 10.83 5.33 7.73
N ASN A 104 11.89 4.76 7.16
CA ASN A 104 13.23 4.78 7.71
C ASN A 104 14.25 5.01 6.58
N ALA A 105 15.54 4.88 6.89
CA ALA A 105 16.61 5.12 5.92
C ALA A 105 16.66 4.10 4.75
N GLU A 106 15.91 2.99 4.83
CA GLU A 106 15.97 1.87 3.88
C GLU A 106 14.62 1.56 3.21
N MET A 107 13.51 1.85 3.88
CA MET A 107 12.16 1.49 3.52
C MET A 107 11.18 2.64 3.77
N ARG A 108 10.25 2.83 2.84
CA ARG A 108 9.14 3.78 2.95
C ARG A 108 7.85 3.10 2.52
N GLY A 109 6.79 3.14 3.32
CA GLY A 109 5.59 2.32 3.11
C GLY A 109 4.35 2.80 3.82
N SER A 110 3.21 2.30 3.38
CA SER A 110 2.03 2.17 4.23
C SER A 110 1.73 0.68 4.45
N ALA A 111 1.32 0.29 5.65
CA ALA A 111 0.81 -1.03 5.95
C ALA A 111 -0.73 -0.96 5.98
N GLY A 112 -1.37 -1.56 4.98
CA GLY A 112 -2.81 -1.49 4.71
C GLY A 112 -3.10 -1.57 3.21
N ASP A 113 -4.38 -1.59 2.82
CA ASP A 113 -4.83 -1.94 1.47
C ASP A 113 -4.59 -0.88 0.36
N LYS A 114 -3.60 0.01 0.53
CA LYS A 114 -3.35 1.12 -0.41
C LYS A 114 -2.69 0.72 -1.72
N GLY A 115 -1.91 -0.37 -1.74
CA GLY A 115 -1.16 -0.79 -2.93
C GLY A 115 -2.04 -0.98 -4.17
N PHE A 116 -3.32 -1.32 -3.98
CA PHE A 116 -4.28 -1.51 -5.06
C PHE A 116 -5.05 -0.23 -5.45
N ARG A 117 -5.20 0.75 -4.53
CA ARG A 117 -5.91 2.01 -4.79
C ARG A 117 -5.24 2.87 -5.86
N GLU A 118 -3.92 2.83 -5.95
CA GLU A 118 -3.17 3.55 -6.99
C GLU A 118 -3.24 2.88 -8.35
N GLN A 119 -3.45 1.55 -8.40
CA GLN A 119 -3.56 0.78 -9.65
C GLN A 119 -4.97 0.83 -10.27
N LEU A 120 -5.99 1.11 -9.45
CA LEU A 120 -7.39 1.31 -9.87
C LEU A 120 -7.74 2.78 -10.12
N ALA A 121 -6.85 3.72 -9.78
CA ALA A 121 -7.04 5.12 -10.13
C ALA A 121 -6.87 5.26 -11.66
N PRO A 122 -7.81 5.90 -12.38
CA PRO A 122 -7.59 6.18 -13.79
C PRO A 122 -6.30 6.99 -13.92
N LEU A 123 -5.38 6.50 -14.76
CA LEU A 123 -4.22 7.27 -15.21
C LEU A 123 -4.74 8.64 -15.64
N LYS A 124 -4.41 9.69 -14.88
CA LYS A 124 -4.72 11.06 -15.28
C LYS A 124 -4.10 11.25 -16.65
N SER A 125 -4.95 11.44 -17.65
CA SER A 125 -4.55 11.79 -19.00
C SER A 125 -3.65 13.04 -18.91
N PRO A 126 -2.51 13.09 -19.62
CA PRO A 126 -1.78 14.34 -19.72
C PRO A 126 -2.70 15.31 -20.47
N HIS A 127 -3.10 16.40 -19.81
CA HIS A 127 -3.79 17.48 -20.49
C HIS A 127 -2.87 18.12 -21.54
N PRO A 128 -3.46 18.66 -22.63
CA PRO A 128 -2.74 19.13 -23.82
C PRO A 128 -1.83 20.33 -23.57
#